data_AF-A0A382XRR4-F1
#
_entry.id   AF-A0A382XRR4-F1
#
_cell.length_a   1.000
_cell.length_b   1.000
_cell.length_c   1.000
_cell.angle_alpha   90.00
_cell.angle_beta   90.00
_cell.angle_gamma   90.00
#
_symmetry.space_group_name_H-M   'P 1'
#
loop_
_entity.id
_entity.type
_entity.pdbx_description
1 polymer ?
#
loop_
_entity_poly.entity_id
_entity_poly.type
_entity_poly.pdbx_seq_one_letter_code
_entity_poly.pdbx_strand_id
1 'polypeptide(L)'
;MTKYINIIFNQLLFFLFIGIIYPCTNCSIPIANAGDNFDVINGGVGLLDGSASYDPDDFELELLYFWYSEDNIISYCGDVDECSGVRYYCEGYEEVYLTQDECENNNHTWVQGTFDSHLECWSAGYTWAHTDSKTETECNSAGHTWKPGSITLDDYESKTPNITKINLGTISSLEIIKLTLIVNDGASVPPDGYNSEPDEIKLTINPLADNTVPIANAGFYQNKNKGEEVSLNGGASY
;
A
#
# COMPACT_ATOMS: atom_id res chain seq x y z
N MET A 1 60.01 47.10 -4.98
CA MET A 1 60.07 45.68 -4.56
C MET A 1 59.53 45.68 -3.14
N THR A 2 58.21 45.55 -3.00
CA THR A 2 57.44 46.18 -1.94
C THR A 2 56.57 45.17 -1.20
N LYS A 3 56.67 45.22 0.14
CA LYS A 3 55.70 44.82 1.18
C LYS A 3 55.47 43.34 1.51
N TYR A 4 56.00 42.97 2.68
CA TYR A 4 55.28 42.22 3.72
C TYR A 4 54.06 43.05 4.22
N ILE A 5 52.92 42.40 4.49
CA ILE A 5 51.96 42.63 5.61
C ILE A 5 50.72 41.71 5.46
N ASN A 6 50.52 40.86 6.49
CA ASN A 6 49.32 40.17 7.04
C ASN A 6 48.00 40.12 6.26
N ILE A 7 47.42 38.92 6.06
CA ILE A 7 45.96 38.65 6.20
C ILE A 7 45.72 37.19 6.71
N ILE A 8 45.30 37.11 7.98
CA ILE A 8 44.26 36.25 8.58
C ILE A 8 44.44 34.70 8.59
N PHE A 9 44.67 34.21 9.81
CA PHE A 9 44.21 32.92 10.35
C PHE A 9 42.68 32.82 10.11
N ASN A 10 42.24 32.05 9.11
CA ASN A 10 40.82 31.71 8.97
C ASN A 10 40.66 30.20 8.96
N GLN A 11 39.98 29.73 9.99
CA GLN A 11 39.41 28.40 10.09
C GLN A 11 38.58 28.10 8.84
N LEU A 12 38.93 27.05 8.12
CA LEU A 12 37.89 26.14 7.64
C LEU A 12 38.54 24.77 7.55
N LEU A 13 38.45 24.07 8.68
CA LEU A 13 38.47 22.63 8.76
C LEU A 13 37.42 22.13 7.76
N PHE A 14 37.85 21.85 6.53
CA PHE A 14 37.04 21.07 5.60
C PHE A 14 37.10 19.64 6.16
N PHE A 15 36.35 19.40 7.23
CA PHE A 15 35.91 18.06 7.54
C PHE A 15 35.20 17.63 6.26
N LEU A 16 35.83 16.73 5.52
CA LEU A 16 35.06 15.76 4.76
C LEU A 16 34.04 15.23 5.77
N PHE A 17 32.79 15.64 5.62
CA PHE A 17 31.66 14.81 6.01
C PHE A 17 31.73 13.57 5.10
N ILE A 18 32.73 12.72 5.33
CA ILE A 18 32.50 11.31 5.18
C ILE A 18 31.61 11.03 6.38
N GLY A 19 30.31 11.00 6.15
CA GLY A 19 29.41 10.34 7.07
C GLY A 19 30.03 8.98 7.33
N ILE A 20 30.54 8.78 8.54
CA ILE A 20 30.94 7.47 8.99
C ILE A 20 29.61 6.72 9.07
N ILE A 21 29.32 5.92 8.04
CA ILE A 21 28.25 4.93 8.07
C ILE A 21 28.70 3.95 9.15
N TYR A 22 28.09 4.03 10.32
CA TYR A 22 28.24 2.98 11.32
C TYR A 22 27.30 1.86 10.87
N PRO A 23 27.79 0.71 10.40
CA PRO A 23 26.94 -0.46 10.30
C PRO A 23 26.38 -0.69 11.70
N CYS A 24 25.06 -0.67 11.83
CA CYS A 24 24.46 -0.89 13.14
C CYS A 24 24.80 -2.32 13.57
N THR A 25 25.19 -2.47 14.82
CA THR A 25 25.57 -3.78 15.36
C THR A 25 24.42 -4.46 16.08
N ASN A 26 23.23 -3.83 16.11
CA ASN A 26 21.96 -4.34 16.66
C ASN A 26 20.73 -3.55 16.11
N CYS A 27 20.55 -3.42 14.78
CA CYS A 27 19.27 -2.90 14.29
C CYS A 27 18.18 -3.95 14.51
N SER A 28 17.06 -3.50 15.05
CA SER A 28 15.77 -4.15 14.97
C SER A 28 15.16 -3.81 13.62
N ILE A 29 14.44 -4.76 13.05
CA ILE A 29 13.57 -4.48 11.90
C ILE A 29 12.40 -3.59 12.35
N PRO A 30 11.80 -2.80 11.44
CA PRO A 30 10.61 -2.06 11.76
C PRO A 30 9.44 -3.00 12.10
N ILE A 31 8.45 -2.47 12.79
CA ILE A 31 7.25 -3.21 13.23
C ILE A 31 6.04 -2.62 12.52
N ALA A 32 5.43 -3.41 11.63
CA ALA A 32 4.14 -3.09 11.04
C ALA A 32 3.02 -3.21 12.09
N ASN A 33 2.09 -2.27 12.02
CA ASN A 33 0.81 -2.34 12.69
C ASN A 33 -0.25 -1.93 11.67
N ALA A 34 -1.01 -2.89 11.16
CA ALA A 34 -2.02 -2.69 10.14
C ALA A 34 -3.34 -2.08 10.69
N GLY A 35 -3.44 -1.93 12.01
CA GLY A 35 -4.62 -1.39 12.69
C GLY A 35 -5.67 -2.46 13.01
N ASP A 36 -6.88 -2.01 13.34
CA ASP A 36 -7.96 -2.89 13.77
C ASP A 36 -8.75 -3.49 12.59
N ASN A 37 -9.29 -4.68 12.80
CA ASN A 37 -10.29 -5.27 11.91
C ASN A 37 -11.56 -4.40 11.87
N PHE A 38 -12.19 -4.30 10.70
CA PHE A 38 -13.44 -3.56 10.57
C PHE A 38 -14.37 -4.12 9.50
N ASP A 39 -15.61 -3.64 9.56
CA ASP A 39 -16.69 -4.08 8.69
C ASP A 39 -17.09 -2.97 7.71
N VAL A 40 -17.38 -3.37 6.49
CA VAL A 40 -17.92 -2.51 5.42
C VAL A 40 -19.04 -3.24 4.69
N ILE A 41 -19.74 -2.54 3.81
CA ILE A 41 -20.68 -3.13 2.85
C ILE A 41 -20.01 -3.23 1.48
N ASN A 42 -20.41 -4.20 0.66
CA ASN A 42 -19.99 -4.26 -0.73
C ASN A 42 -20.45 -2.98 -1.48
N GLY A 43 -19.55 -2.32 -2.21
CA GLY A 43 -19.75 -0.98 -2.76
C GLY A 43 -19.48 0.17 -1.79
N GLY A 44 -19.10 -0.12 -0.54
CA GLY A 44 -18.75 0.87 0.48
C GLY A 44 -17.32 1.40 0.35
N VAL A 45 -16.94 2.21 1.35
CA VAL A 45 -15.61 2.80 1.53
C VAL A 45 -15.08 2.43 2.92
N GLY A 46 -13.77 2.53 3.11
CA GLY A 46 -13.09 2.22 4.37
C GLY A 46 -11.78 2.98 4.50
N LEU A 47 -11.18 2.95 5.68
CA LEU A 47 -9.88 3.54 5.98
C LEU A 47 -8.99 2.47 6.59
N LEU A 48 -7.85 2.23 5.96
CA LEU A 48 -6.76 1.45 6.55
C LEU A 48 -5.91 2.41 7.38
N ASP A 49 -5.39 1.94 8.52
CA ASP A 49 -4.62 2.78 9.43
C ASP A 49 -3.36 2.05 9.91
N GLY A 50 -2.30 2.21 9.12
CA GLY A 50 -0.95 1.75 9.41
C GLY A 50 -0.16 2.68 10.33
N SER A 51 -0.74 3.79 10.80
CA SER A 51 0.02 4.89 11.42
C SER A 51 0.65 4.58 12.77
N ALA A 52 0.29 3.44 13.38
CA ALA A 52 0.91 2.92 14.59
C ALA A 52 2.18 2.08 14.31
N SER A 53 2.56 1.89 13.05
CA SER A 53 3.83 1.25 12.67
C SER A 53 5.02 2.11 13.10
N TYR A 54 6.13 1.48 13.47
CA TYR A 54 7.31 2.19 13.94
C TYR A 54 8.59 1.38 13.76
N ASP A 55 9.71 2.08 13.59
CA ASP A 55 11.05 1.50 13.68
C ASP A 55 11.60 1.69 15.12
N PRO A 56 12.04 0.63 15.82
CA PRO A 56 12.64 0.76 17.15
C PRO A 56 13.99 1.49 17.20
N ASP A 57 14.74 1.50 16.10
CA ASP A 57 16.10 2.00 16.00
C ASP A 57 16.21 3.34 15.29
N ASP A 58 15.27 3.65 14.39
CA ASP A 58 15.30 4.88 13.60
C ASP A 58 14.16 5.85 13.93
N PHE A 59 14.54 7.05 14.37
CA PHE A 59 13.62 8.17 14.62
C PHE A 59 13.75 9.28 13.55
N GLU A 60 14.70 9.20 12.62
CA GLU A 60 15.00 10.25 11.65
C GLU A 60 14.56 9.90 10.22
N LEU A 61 14.50 8.60 9.86
CA LEU A 61 13.96 8.17 8.56
C LEU A 61 12.45 7.95 8.60
N GLU A 62 11.80 8.24 7.47
CA GLU A 62 10.36 8.00 7.30
C GLU A 62 10.14 6.57 6.81
N LEU A 63 9.28 5.83 7.52
CA LEU A 63 8.85 4.50 7.09
C LEU A 63 8.15 4.57 5.72
N LEU A 64 8.48 3.61 4.86
CA LEU A 64 7.71 3.33 3.65
C LEU A 64 6.65 2.29 3.99
N TYR A 65 5.45 2.43 3.44
CA TYR A 65 4.33 1.52 3.70
C TYR A 65 3.98 0.76 2.43
N PHE A 66 3.54 -0.48 2.60
CA PHE A 66 3.08 -1.29 1.48
C PHE A 66 1.91 -2.16 1.85
N TRP A 67 0.76 -1.84 1.26
CA TRP A 67 -0.47 -2.59 1.41
C TRP A 67 -0.68 -3.56 0.25
N TYR A 68 -0.86 -4.84 0.56
CA TYR A 68 -1.12 -5.88 -0.44
C TYR A 68 -2.13 -6.92 0.03
N SER A 69 -2.46 -7.83 -0.88
CA SER A 69 -3.24 -9.03 -0.61
C SER A 69 -2.65 -10.19 -1.40
N GLU A 70 -2.55 -11.35 -0.78
CA GLU A 70 -2.02 -12.58 -1.42
C GLU A 70 -2.82 -12.98 -2.67
N ASP A 71 -4.13 -12.72 -2.67
CA ASP A 71 -5.02 -13.01 -3.80
C ASP A 71 -5.01 -11.94 -4.92
N ASN A 72 -4.14 -10.93 -4.86
CA ASN A 72 -4.04 -9.83 -5.83
C ASN A 72 -5.38 -9.10 -6.08
N ILE A 73 -6.17 -8.92 -5.03
CA ILE A 73 -7.50 -8.28 -5.11
C ILE A 73 -7.44 -6.74 -5.08
N ILE A 74 -6.29 -6.14 -4.77
CA ILE A 74 -6.12 -4.69 -4.81
C ILE A 74 -5.86 -4.28 -6.26
N SER A 75 -6.68 -3.36 -6.75
CA SER A 75 -6.47 -2.73 -8.04
C SER A 75 -5.31 -1.75 -7.93
N TYR A 76 -4.46 -1.74 -8.94
CA TYR A 76 -3.37 -0.78 -9.02
C TYR A 76 -3.20 -0.26 -10.44
N CYS A 77 -2.63 0.93 -10.53
CA CYS A 77 -2.18 1.51 -11.78
C CYS A 77 -0.67 1.42 -11.84
N GLY A 78 -0.11 0.88 -12.92
CA GLY A 78 1.33 0.87 -13.14
C GLY A 78 1.70 0.18 -14.45
N ASP A 79 2.96 0.28 -14.84
CA ASP A 79 3.43 -0.43 -16.03
C ASP A 79 3.77 -1.89 -15.70
N VAL A 80 3.50 -2.77 -16.66
CA VAL A 80 3.67 -4.22 -16.50
C VAL A 80 5.16 -4.54 -16.36
N ASP A 81 5.56 -5.12 -15.23
CA ASP A 81 6.81 -5.86 -15.01
C ASP A 81 8.15 -5.11 -15.15
N GLU A 82 8.22 -3.82 -14.87
CA GLU A 82 9.53 -3.17 -14.68
C GLU A 82 9.68 -2.65 -13.26
N CYS A 83 10.02 -3.58 -12.36
CA CYS A 83 10.99 -3.25 -11.34
C CYS A 83 12.21 -2.71 -12.08
N SER A 84 12.39 -1.39 -12.09
CA SER A 84 13.49 -0.73 -12.79
C SER A 84 14.87 -1.04 -12.17
N GLY A 85 14.88 -1.87 -11.12
CA GLY A 85 16.04 -2.34 -10.39
C GLY A 85 16.55 -3.69 -10.87
N VAL A 86 17.81 -3.95 -10.58
CA VAL A 86 18.44 -5.26 -10.74
C VAL A 86 18.58 -5.87 -9.35
N ARG A 87 18.11 -7.11 -9.17
CA ARG A 87 18.33 -7.83 -7.93
C ARG A 87 19.76 -8.37 -7.93
N TYR A 88 20.45 -8.26 -6.81
CA TYR A 88 21.71 -8.95 -6.60
C TYR A 88 21.56 -9.94 -5.44
N TYR A 89 22.09 -11.14 -5.59
CA TYR A 89 22.07 -12.17 -4.54
C TYR A 89 23.31 -13.05 -4.62
N CYS A 90 23.51 -13.88 -3.60
CA CYS A 90 24.64 -14.80 -3.51
C CYS A 90 24.17 -16.23 -3.91
N GLU A 91 24.80 -16.85 -4.91
CA GLU A 91 24.32 -18.12 -5.47
C GLU A 91 24.26 -19.24 -4.42
N GLY A 92 23.07 -19.82 -4.23
CA GLY A 92 22.79 -20.84 -3.22
C GLY A 92 22.48 -20.31 -1.81
N TYR A 93 22.51 -18.99 -1.61
CA TYR A 93 22.19 -18.30 -0.37
C TYR A 93 21.51 -16.95 -0.68
N GLU A 94 20.20 -17.00 -0.84
CA GLU A 94 19.43 -15.86 -1.36
C GLU A 94 19.25 -14.71 -0.36
N GLU A 95 19.53 -14.92 0.93
CA GLU A 95 19.23 -13.97 2.01
C GLU A 95 20.33 -13.83 3.08
N VAL A 96 21.37 -14.68 3.08
CA VAL A 96 22.32 -14.78 4.21
C VAL A 96 23.54 -13.86 4.07
N TYR A 97 23.88 -13.47 2.83
CA TYR A 97 25.02 -12.60 2.55
C TYR A 97 24.51 -11.30 1.94
N LEU A 98 24.56 -10.24 2.75
CA LEU A 98 23.94 -8.97 2.45
C LEU A 98 24.80 -8.17 1.46
N THR A 99 26.12 -8.32 1.50
CA THR A 99 27.03 -7.60 0.59
C THR A 99 27.74 -8.51 -0.42
N GLN A 100 28.14 -7.93 -1.56
CA GLN A 100 29.04 -8.58 -2.51
C GLN A 100 30.34 -9.03 -1.82
N ASP A 101 30.93 -8.19 -0.97
CA ASP A 101 32.16 -8.50 -0.25
C ASP A 101 31.98 -9.71 0.70
N GLU A 102 30.88 -9.79 1.45
CA GLU A 102 30.60 -10.94 2.32
C GLU A 102 30.36 -12.21 1.51
N CYS A 103 29.63 -12.11 0.41
CA CYS A 103 29.38 -13.22 -0.50
C CYS A 103 30.70 -13.78 -1.05
N GLU A 104 31.54 -12.90 -1.62
CA GLU A 104 32.80 -13.28 -2.25
C GLU A 104 33.84 -13.77 -1.21
N ASN A 105 33.92 -13.15 -0.03
CA ASN A 105 34.82 -13.56 1.05
C ASN A 105 34.49 -14.95 1.62
N ASN A 106 33.23 -15.40 1.48
CA ASN A 106 32.80 -16.75 1.85
C ASN A 106 32.87 -17.76 0.69
N ASN A 107 33.58 -17.43 -0.40
CA ASN A 107 33.73 -18.26 -1.61
C ASN A 107 32.41 -18.57 -2.34
N HIS A 108 31.44 -17.65 -2.27
CA HIS A 108 30.21 -17.74 -3.07
C HIS A 108 30.26 -16.78 -4.27
N THR A 109 29.37 -17.00 -5.23
CA THR A 109 29.25 -16.18 -6.45
C THR A 109 28.19 -15.10 -6.25
N TRP A 110 28.57 -13.83 -6.38
CA TRP A 110 27.61 -12.73 -6.47
C TRP A 110 26.98 -12.70 -7.86
N VAL A 111 25.66 -12.80 -7.93
CA VAL A 111 24.91 -12.92 -9.18
C VAL A 111 23.87 -11.82 -9.31
N GLN A 112 23.74 -11.31 -10.54
CA GLN A 112 22.68 -10.39 -10.93
C GLN A 112 21.46 -11.21 -11.40
N GLY A 113 20.29 -10.90 -10.87
CA GLY A 113 19.03 -11.56 -11.18
C GLY A 113 17.85 -10.59 -11.32
N THR A 114 16.67 -11.17 -11.42
CA THR A 114 15.37 -10.49 -11.42
C THR A 114 14.70 -10.63 -10.06
N PHE A 115 13.75 -9.76 -9.76
CA PHE A 115 12.84 -9.96 -8.62
C PHE A 115 11.78 -11.01 -8.98
N ASP A 116 11.46 -11.90 -8.04
CA ASP A 116 10.47 -12.96 -8.26
C ASP A 116 9.05 -12.53 -7.84
N SER A 117 8.94 -11.44 -7.08
CA SER A 117 7.66 -10.86 -6.68
C SER A 117 7.69 -9.32 -6.52
N HIS A 118 6.51 -8.72 -6.48
CA HIS A 118 6.33 -7.31 -6.15
C HIS A 118 6.92 -6.96 -4.78
N LEU A 119 6.66 -7.81 -3.79
CA LEU A 119 7.10 -7.59 -2.43
C LEU A 119 8.63 -7.51 -2.36
N GLU A 120 9.35 -8.44 -3.00
CA GLU A 120 10.82 -8.42 -3.02
C GLU A 120 11.40 -7.17 -3.67
N CYS A 121 10.74 -6.67 -4.72
CA CYS A 121 11.17 -5.49 -5.44
C CYS A 121 10.97 -4.20 -4.64
N TRP A 122 9.78 -4.02 -4.06
CA TRP A 122 9.49 -2.90 -3.17
C TRP A 122 10.39 -2.93 -1.93
N SER A 123 10.59 -4.12 -1.37
CA SER A 123 11.48 -4.40 -0.22
C SER A 123 12.93 -3.99 -0.46
N ALA A 124 13.39 -3.99 -1.72
CA ALA A 124 14.75 -3.59 -2.08
C ALA A 124 14.88 -2.08 -2.37
N GLY A 125 13.86 -1.28 -2.03
CA GLY A 125 13.85 0.17 -2.22
C GLY A 125 13.69 0.60 -3.68
N TYR A 126 13.33 -0.32 -4.57
CA TYR A 126 12.98 0.02 -5.94
C TYR A 126 11.52 0.46 -5.99
N THR A 127 11.31 1.68 -6.49
CA THR A 127 9.96 2.15 -6.82
C THR A 127 9.43 1.29 -7.96
N TRP A 128 8.37 0.51 -7.72
CA TRP A 128 7.54 0.08 -8.83
C TRP A 128 6.88 1.36 -9.39
N ALA A 129 6.82 1.52 -10.70
CA ALA A 129 6.18 2.66 -11.36
C ALA A 129 4.65 2.62 -11.22
N HIS A 130 4.17 2.52 -9.99
CA HIS A 130 2.79 2.73 -9.67
C HIS A 130 2.48 4.22 -9.63
N THR A 131 1.21 4.53 -9.75
CA THR A 131 0.71 5.89 -9.60
C THR A 131 -0.48 5.91 -8.67
N ASP A 132 -0.74 7.08 -8.07
CA ASP A 132 -1.92 7.37 -7.25
C ASP A 132 -3.23 7.42 -8.05
N SER A 133 -3.26 6.85 -9.26
CA SER A 133 -4.44 6.79 -10.10
C SER A 133 -5.48 5.88 -9.46
N LYS A 134 -6.69 6.39 -9.27
CA LYS A 134 -7.77 5.71 -8.54
C LYS A 134 -8.77 5.04 -9.47
N THR A 135 -8.64 5.29 -10.77
CA THR A 135 -9.52 4.75 -11.80
C THR A 135 -8.73 4.27 -13.00
N GLU A 136 -9.28 3.27 -13.69
CA GLU A 136 -8.76 2.78 -14.97
C GLU A 136 -8.63 3.90 -16.00
N THR A 137 -9.57 4.84 -16.03
CA THR A 137 -9.56 5.96 -16.98
C THR A 137 -8.39 6.91 -16.71
N GLU A 138 -8.16 7.30 -15.46
CA GLU A 138 -7.02 8.13 -15.07
C GLU A 138 -5.71 7.43 -15.39
N CYS A 139 -5.60 6.16 -15.01
CA CYS A 139 -4.42 5.33 -15.24
C CYS A 139 -4.04 5.24 -16.72
N ASN A 140 -4.99 4.84 -17.56
CA ASN A 140 -4.77 4.69 -19.00
C ASN A 140 -4.52 6.05 -19.68
N SER A 141 -5.13 7.14 -19.18
CA SER A 141 -4.90 8.50 -19.71
C SER A 141 -3.51 9.01 -19.39
N ALA A 142 -2.91 8.57 -18.27
CA ALA A 142 -1.54 8.85 -17.90
C ALA A 142 -0.51 8.00 -18.67
N GLY A 143 -0.97 7.03 -19.47
CA GLY A 143 -0.11 6.15 -20.27
C GLY A 143 0.32 4.87 -19.56
N HIS A 144 -0.24 4.60 -18.38
CA HIS A 144 0.02 3.40 -17.60
C HIS A 144 -1.01 2.29 -17.87
N THR A 145 -0.78 1.10 -17.30
CA THR A 145 -1.71 -0.03 -17.39
C THR A 145 -2.51 -0.21 -16.12
N TRP A 146 -3.84 -0.18 -16.22
CA TRP A 146 -4.70 -0.53 -15.09
C TRP A 146 -4.71 -2.04 -14.85
N LYS A 147 -4.47 -2.47 -13.62
CA LYS A 147 -4.62 -3.85 -13.17
C LYS A 147 -5.84 -3.94 -12.27
N PRO A 148 -6.94 -4.52 -12.76
CA PRO A 148 -8.19 -4.53 -12.02
C PRO A 148 -8.14 -5.54 -10.88
N GLY A 149 -8.58 -5.09 -9.70
CA GLY A 149 -8.88 -5.91 -8.54
C GLY A 149 -10.31 -5.68 -8.06
N SER A 150 -10.67 -6.30 -6.94
CA SER A 150 -11.97 -6.11 -6.28
C SER A 150 -11.99 -4.90 -5.33
N ILE A 151 -10.83 -4.48 -4.84
CA ILE A 151 -10.65 -3.33 -3.95
C ILE A 151 -9.83 -2.27 -4.68
N THR A 152 -10.08 -0.99 -4.44
CA THR A 152 -9.23 0.11 -4.91
C THR A 152 -8.82 0.97 -3.73
N LEU A 153 -7.51 1.15 -3.54
CA LEU A 153 -6.93 2.11 -2.61
C LEU A 153 -6.62 3.42 -3.34
N ASP A 154 -6.68 4.55 -2.64
CA ASP A 154 -6.28 5.83 -3.23
C ASP A 154 -4.77 6.06 -3.27
N ASP A 155 -4.06 5.53 -2.27
CA ASP A 155 -2.61 5.54 -2.14
C ASP A 155 -2.22 4.35 -1.26
N TYR A 156 -1.73 3.27 -1.87
CA TYR A 156 -1.36 2.02 -1.19
C TYR A 156 0.04 2.09 -0.53
N GLU A 157 0.80 3.17 -0.77
CA GLU A 157 2.06 3.47 -0.08
C GLU A 157 1.84 4.44 1.09
N SER A 158 0.61 4.90 1.26
CA SER A 158 0.20 5.68 2.43
C SER A 158 0.19 4.82 3.68
N LYS A 159 0.53 5.46 4.81
CA LYS A 159 0.20 4.91 6.13
C LYS A 159 -1.30 4.89 6.42
N THR A 160 -2.11 5.69 5.73
CA THR A 160 -3.58 5.69 5.91
C THR A 160 -4.34 5.68 4.57
N PRO A 161 -4.27 4.59 3.79
CA PRO A 161 -5.01 4.48 2.53
C PRO A 161 -6.52 4.49 2.74
N ASN A 162 -7.24 5.23 1.90
CA ASN A 162 -8.69 5.09 1.76
C ASN A 162 -9.02 3.97 0.77
N ILE A 163 -9.88 3.05 1.19
CA ILE A 163 -10.60 2.16 0.27
C ILE A 163 -11.66 3.00 -0.43
N THR A 164 -11.41 3.33 -1.68
CA THR A 164 -12.30 4.17 -2.50
C THR A 164 -13.37 3.38 -3.23
N LYS A 165 -13.15 2.07 -3.42
CA LYS A 165 -14.08 1.18 -4.11
C LYS A 165 -13.94 -0.25 -3.63
N ILE A 166 -15.08 -0.92 -3.45
CA ILE A 166 -15.20 -2.36 -3.24
C ILE A 166 -16.20 -2.90 -4.26
N ASN A 167 -15.80 -3.87 -5.06
CA ASN A 167 -16.64 -4.48 -6.10
C ASN A 167 -16.42 -6.00 -6.16
N LEU A 168 -17.08 -6.71 -5.23
CA LEU A 168 -17.11 -8.18 -5.22
C LEU A 168 -18.22 -8.77 -6.12
N GLY A 169 -18.85 -7.96 -6.97
CA GLY A 169 -20.04 -8.37 -7.70
C GLY A 169 -21.24 -8.57 -6.75
N THR A 170 -22.08 -9.59 -7.00
CA THR A 170 -23.19 -9.93 -6.10
C THR A 170 -22.72 -10.99 -5.11
N ILE A 171 -22.68 -10.63 -3.82
CA ILE A 171 -22.41 -11.56 -2.72
C ILE A 171 -23.72 -11.79 -1.94
N SER A 172 -23.96 -13.03 -1.50
CA SER A 172 -25.18 -13.43 -0.77
C SER A 172 -24.95 -13.66 0.73
N SER A 173 -23.69 -13.65 1.16
CA SER A 173 -23.23 -13.72 2.54
C SER A 173 -22.11 -12.73 2.75
N LEU A 174 -21.72 -12.52 4.01
CA LEU A 174 -20.49 -11.79 4.31
C LEU A 174 -19.28 -12.51 3.70
N GLU A 175 -18.30 -11.73 3.27
CA GLU A 175 -16.99 -12.18 2.81
C GLU A 175 -15.92 -11.62 3.76
N ILE A 176 -14.84 -12.36 3.99
CA ILE A 176 -13.71 -11.90 4.80
C ILE A 176 -12.50 -11.80 3.90
N ILE A 177 -11.98 -10.59 3.76
CA ILE A 177 -10.78 -10.30 2.99
C ILE A 177 -9.63 -9.99 3.96
N LYS A 178 -8.45 -10.51 3.64
CA LYS A 178 -7.22 -10.15 4.34
C LYS A 178 -6.47 -9.08 3.56
N LEU A 179 -6.10 -8.01 4.25
CA LEU A 179 -5.18 -7.01 3.73
C LEU A 179 -3.95 -6.99 4.64
N THR A 180 -2.79 -7.00 4.03
CA THR A 180 -1.51 -7.14 4.71
C THR A 180 -0.69 -5.88 4.54
N LEU A 181 -0.10 -5.40 5.63
CA LEU A 181 0.85 -4.30 5.67
C LEU A 181 2.26 -4.82 5.94
N ILE A 182 3.22 -4.35 5.14
CA ILE A 182 4.65 -4.41 5.45
C ILE A 182 5.17 -2.97 5.46
N VAL A 183 6.07 -2.66 6.39
CA VAL A 183 6.78 -1.37 6.41
C VAL A 183 8.28 -1.58 6.21
N ASN A 184 8.92 -0.63 5.56
CA ASN A 184 10.36 -0.59 5.32
C ASN A 184 10.94 0.65 6.01
N ASP A 185 12.13 0.50 6.58
CA ASP A 185 12.82 1.56 7.34
C ASP A 185 13.30 2.76 6.50
N GLY A 186 13.20 2.68 5.16
CA GLY A 186 13.56 3.78 4.26
C GLY A 186 15.07 3.98 4.10
N ALA A 187 15.89 3.08 4.62
CA ALA A 187 17.34 3.13 4.47
C ALA A 187 17.73 2.85 3.00
N SER A 188 17.97 3.94 2.26
CA SER A 188 18.26 3.94 0.81
C SER A 188 19.58 3.29 0.37
N VAL A 189 20.25 2.54 1.24
CA VAL A 189 21.51 1.88 0.90
C VAL A 189 21.31 0.38 0.92
N PRO A 190 21.13 -0.28 -0.22
CA PRO A 190 21.30 -1.72 -0.29
C PRO A 190 22.67 -2.10 0.28
N PRO A 191 22.74 -3.03 1.24
CA PRO A 191 21.71 -4.02 1.56
C PRO A 191 20.88 -3.75 2.84
N ASP A 192 20.89 -2.52 3.36
CA ASP A 192 20.56 -2.22 4.75
C ASP A 192 19.11 -1.77 5.00
N GLY A 193 18.22 -1.83 4.01
CA GLY A 193 16.80 -1.53 4.21
C GLY A 193 16.05 -2.75 4.73
N TYR A 194 15.61 -2.72 6.00
CA TYR A 194 14.91 -3.83 6.62
C TYR A 194 13.39 -3.68 6.47
N ASN A 195 12.73 -4.79 6.15
CA ASN A 195 11.27 -4.88 6.18
C ASN A 195 10.81 -5.46 7.51
N SER A 196 9.63 -5.03 7.93
CA SER A 196 8.92 -5.67 9.03
C SER A 196 8.46 -7.08 8.64
N GLU A 197 8.20 -7.90 9.65
CA GLU A 197 7.23 -8.98 9.47
C GLU A 197 5.86 -8.39 9.06
N PRO A 198 5.07 -9.10 8.25
CA PRO A 198 3.74 -8.63 7.84
C PRO A 198 2.78 -8.56 9.03
N ASP A 199 1.93 -7.54 9.04
CA ASP A 199 0.74 -7.47 9.90
C ASP A 199 -0.54 -7.45 9.05
N GLU A 200 -1.62 -8.04 9.56
CA GLU A 200 -2.84 -8.28 8.80
C GLU A 200 -4.08 -7.67 9.46
N ILE A 201 -4.95 -7.06 8.64
CA ILE A 201 -6.34 -6.82 9.01
C ILE A 201 -7.28 -7.74 8.25
N LYS A 202 -8.39 -8.06 8.92
CA LYS A 202 -9.58 -8.72 8.35
C LYS A 202 -10.62 -7.66 8.08
N LEU A 203 -10.92 -7.49 6.79
CA LEU A 203 -12.00 -6.67 6.30
C LEU A 203 -13.24 -7.55 6.10
N THR A 204 -14.25 -7.40 6.95
CA THR A 204 -15.54 -8.09 6.77
C THR A 204 -16.42 -7.29 5.83
N ILE A 205 -16.74 -7.85 4.68
CA ILE A 205 -17.58 -7.21 3.66
C ILE A 205 -18.96 -7.82 3.71
N ASN A 206 -19.92 -7.07 4.22
CA ASN A 206 -21.31 -7.47 4.25
C ASN A 206 -21.93 -7.31 2.85
N PRO A 207 -22.89 -8.17 2.46
CA PRO A 207 -23.67 -7.96 1.26
C PRO A 207 -24.34 -6.59 1.33
N LEU A 208 -24.50 -5.93 0.17
CA LEU A 208 -25.34 -4.75 0.10
C LEU A 208 -26.72 -5.19 0.61
N ALA A 209 -27.22 -4.56 1.69
CA ALA A 209 -28.53 -4.89 2.23
C ALA A 209 -29.53 -4.91 1.07
N ASP A 210 -30.28 -6.00 0.93
CA ASP A 210 -31.19 -6.19 -0.21
C ASP A 210 -32.00 -4.91 -0.41
N ASN A 211 -31.79 -4.23 -1.55
CA ASN A 211 -32.71 -3.21 -1.98
C ASN A 211 -33.99 -3.93 -2.41
N THR A 212 -34.85 -4.22 -1.45
CA THR A 212 -36.12 -4.90 -1.72
C THR A 212 -36.95 -4.01 -2.61
N VAL A 213 -37.47 -4.56 -3.71
CA VAL A 213 -38.36 -3.81 -4.60
C VAL A 213 -39.56 -3.28 -3.80
N PRO A 214 -39.98 -2.01 -4.01
CA PRO A 214 -41.10 -1.45 -3.28
C PRO A 214 -42.41 -2.18 -3.63
N ILE A 215 -43.21 -2.47 -2.62
CA ILE A 215 -44.52 -3.09 -2.73
C ILE A 215 -45.57 -2.00 -2.76
N ALA A 216 -46.19 -1.81 -3.92
CA ALA A 216 -47.28 -0.86 -4.09
C ALA A 216 -48.59 -1.41 -3.48
N ASN A 217 -49.25 -0.62 -2.63
CA ASN A 217 -50.56 -0.94 -2.07
C ASN A 217 -51.55 0.19 -2.41
N ALA A 218 -52.53 -0.10 -3.26
CA ALA A 218 -53.54 0.87 -3.69
C ALA A 218 -54.69 1.09 -2.68
N GLY A 219 -54.65 0.43 -1.52
CA GLY A 219 -55.72 0.42 -0.53
C GLY A 219 -56.85 -0.55 -0.88
N PHE A 220 -57.94 -0.50 -0.09
CA PHE A 220 -59.10 -1.37 -0.29
C PHE A 220 -59.90 -1.01 -1.54
N TYR A 221 -60.57 -2.01 -2.14
CA TYR A 221 -61.53 -1.78 -3.22
C TYR A 221 -62.65 -0.82 -2.80
N GLN A 222 -63.00 0.11 -3.69
CA GLN A 222 -64.06 1.08 -3.47
C GLN A 222 -65.12 0.95 -4.55
N ASN A 223 -66.40 0.95 -4.15
CA ASN A 223 -67.54 1.05 -5.04
C ASN A 223 -68.24 2.39 -4.77
N LYS A 224 -68.35 3.22 -5.80
CA LYS A 224 -68.90 4.57 -5.73
C LYS A 224 -69.84 4.84 -6.89
N ASN A 225 -70.86 5.67 -6.65
CA ASN A 225 -71.81 6.07 -7.67
C ASN A 225 -71.19 7.08 -8.63
N LYS A 226 -71.73 7.17 -9.85
CA LYS A 226 -71.26 8.13 -10.85
C LYS A 226 -71.43 9.56 -10.35
N GLY A 227 -70.33 10.30 -10.28
CA GLY A 227 -70.28 11.69 -9.81
C GLY A 227 -69.83 11.86 -8.36
N GLU A 228 -69.61 10.77 -7.62
CA GLU A 228 -69.02 10.83 -6.28
C GLU A 228 -67.50 11.03 -6.35
N GLU A 229 -66.97 11.85 -5.44
CA GLU A 229 -65.53 12.01 -5.25
C GLU A 229 -64.93 10.77 -4.57
N VAL A 230 -63.76 10.34 -5.05
CA VAL A 230 -63.02 9.18 -4.54
C VAL A 230 -61.65 9.61 -4.07
N SER A 231 -61.27 9.23 -2.85
CA SER A 231 -59.92 9.41 -2.33
C SER A 231 -59.18 8.07 -2.36
N LEU A 232 -58.00 8.06 -2.99
CA LEU A 232 -57.09 6.92 -3.04
C LEU A 232 -55.87 7.23 -2.16
N ASN A 233 -55.43 6.26 -1.36
CA ASN A 233 -54.29 6.44 -0.47
C ASN A 233 -53.32 5.26 -0.61
N GLY A 234 -52.13 5.55 -1.13
CA GLY A 234 -51.04 4.59 -1.27
C GLY A 234 -50.15 4.44 -0.03
N GLY A 235 -50.52 5.03 1.10
CA GLY A 235 -49.70 5.14 2.31
C GLY A 235 -49.39 3.83 3.03
N ALA A 236 -49.91 2.70 2.54
CA ALA A 236 -49.54 1.36 2.98
C ALA A 236 -48.52 0.67 2.04
N SER A 237 -47.97 1.38 1.06
CA SER A 237 -46.85 0.90 0.24
C SER A 237 -45.55 0.94 1.05
N TYR A 238 -44.67 -0.04 0.89
CA TYR A 238 -43.41 -0.18 1.66
C TYR A 238 -42.29 -0.80 0.83
#